data_AF-A0A661SS45-F1
#
_entry.id   AF-A0A661SS45-F1
#
_cell.length_a   1.000
_cell.length_b   1.000
_cell.length_c   1.000
_cell.angle_alpha   90.00
_cell.angle_beta   90.00
_cell.angle_gamma   90.00
#
_symmetry.space_group_name_H-M   'P 1'
#
loop_
_entity.id
_entity.type
_entity.pdbx_description
1 polymer ?
#
loop_
_entity_poly.entity_id
_entity_poly.type
_entity_poly.pdbx_seq_one_letter_code
_entity_poly.pdbx_strand_id
1 'polypeptide(L)'
;MPENSHISKELSCQYLLFVATGTEKDELKKAAKKLGFTFSRKKGRLGRYYDLGTIGISKVLAVRTQMGPFSYGGSASKAIHYMAETQALGVISLGMSFGINPHKSNPFFVNLFEEESDQNKWKDKVHFGALLTGGSRIHCRQYRSQMPEQHEGDDCRR
;
A
#
# COMPACT_ATOMS: atom_id res chain seq x y z
N MET A 1 34.25 -16.89 2.90
CA MET A 1 32.80 -16.57 2.89
C MET A 1 32.48 -15.93 4.23
N PRO A 2 32.22 -14.62 4.33
CA PRO A 2 31.79 -14.03 5.57
C PRO A 2 30.26 -13.97 5.64
N GLU A 3 29.73 -14.52 6.74
CA GLU A 3 28.38 -14.30 7.24
C GLU A 3 28.14 -12.80 7.42
N ASN A 4 27.17 -12.24 6.70
CA ASN A 4 26.62 -10.92 6.97
C ASN A 4 25.20 -11.09 7.53
N SER A 5 25.09 -11.65 8.74
CA SER A 5 23.85 -11.82 9.49
C SER A 5 23.57 -10.65 10.45
N HIS A 6 24.03 -9.44 10.12
CA HIS A 6 23.45 -8.21 10.65
C HIS A 6 22.25 -7.78 9.79
N ILE A 7 21.23 -8.64 9.70
CA ILE A 7 19.90 -8.16 9.34
C ILE A 7 19.51 -7.20 10.46
N SER A 8 19.48 -5.91 10.14
CA SER A 8 19.16 -4.81 11.04
C SER A 8 17.81 -5.08 11.72
N LYS A 9 17.83 -5.65 12.94
CA LYS A 9 16.64 -5.95 13.76
C LYS A 9 15.66 -4.77 13.83
N GLU A 10 16.17 -3.54 13.69
CA GLU A 10 15.39 -2.31 13.67
C GLU A 10 14.39 -2.20 12.50
N LEU A 11 14.69 -2.80 11.33
CA LEU A 11 13.87 -2.68 10.10
C LEU A 11 12.83 -3.80 9.94
N SER A 12 12.81 -4.81 10.80
CA SER A 12 11.79 -5.86 10.76
C SER A 12 10.39 -5.27 10.97
N CYS A 13 9.41 -5.66 10.14
CA CYS A 13 8.00 -5.27 10.31
C CYS A 13 7.08 -6.32 9.71
N GLN A 14 5.82 -6.40 10.15
CA GLN A 14 4.84 -7.29 9.52
C GLN A 14 4.14 -6.62 8.34
N TYR A 15 3.88 -5.31 8.42
CA TYR A 15 3.17 -4.59 7.37
C TYR A 15 3.86 -3.30 6.95
N LEU A 16 3.85 -3.05 5.65
CA LEU A 16 4.32 -1.83 5.03
C LEU A 16 3.14 -0.98 4.56
N LEU A 17 3.07 0.27 4.99
CA LEU A 17 2.13 1.26 4.50
C LEU A 17 2.77 2.12 3.42
N PHE A 18 2.26 2.10 2.20
CA PHE A 18 2.73 2.97 1.13
C PHE A 18 1.90 4.23 1.05
N VAL A 19 2.57 5.37 0.96
CA VAL A 19 1.95 6.70 0.75
C VAL A 19 2.60 7.36 -0.45
N ALA A 20 1.82 7.80 -1.42
CA ALA A 20 2.33 8.39 -2.66
C ALA A 20 2.61 9.90 -2.50
N THR A 21 1.74 10.61 -1.80
CA THR A 21 1.78 12.08 -1.70
C THR A 21 2.26 12.58 -0.33
N GLY A 22 2.69 13.84 -0.29
CA GLY A 22 3.02 14.51 0.98
C GLY A 22 1.79 14.62 1.88
N THR A 23 0.64 14.95 1.29
CA THR A 23 -0.66 15.08 1.98
C THR A 23 -1.08 13.78 2.64
N GLU A 24 -1.02 12.64 1.93
CA GLU A 24 -1.34 11.31 2.50
C GLU A 24 -0.46 11.00 3.72
N LYS A 25 0.84 11.30 3.63
CA LYS A 25 1.77 11.14 4.75
C LYS A 25 1.41 12.06 5.93
N ASP A 26 0.99 13.29 5.68
CA ASP A 26 0.60 14.24 6.73
C ASP A 26 -0.72 13.83 7.40
N GLU A 27 -1.70 13.33 6.65
CA GLU A 27 -2.93 12.78 7.20
C GLU A 27 -2.69 11.50 8.00
N LEU A 28 -1.82 10.60 7.49
CA LEU A 28 -1.42 9.40 8.25
C LEU A 28 -0.76 9.79 9.58
N LYS A 29 0.09 10.82 9.60
CA LYS A 29 0.70 11.33 10.83
C LYS A 29 -0.35 11.89 11.80
N LYS A 30 -1.35 12.62 11.30
CA LYS A 30 -2.45 13.14 12.14
C LYS A 30 -3.28 12.00 12.74
N ALA A 31 -3.61 11.00 11.93
CA ALA A 31 -4.34 9.81 12.36
C ALA A 31 -3.56 9.03 13.43
N ALA A 32 -2.28 8.76 13.19
CA ALA A 32 -1.39 8.10 14.16
C ALA A 32 -1.35 8.86 15.49
N LYS A 33 -1.17 10.19 15.45
CA LYS A 33 -1.17 11.03 16.66
C LYS A 33 -2.50 10.97 17.42
N LYS A 34 -3.64 11.00 16.72
CA LYS A 34 -4.97 10.91 17.33
C LYS A 34 -5.19 9.58 18.04
N LEU A 35 -4.63 8.50 17.50
CA LEU A 35 -4.71 7.15 18.05
C LEU A 35 -3.59 6.84 19.06
N GLY A 36 -2.69 7.79 19.33
CA GLY A 36 -1.58 7.61 20.27
C GLY A 36 -0.42 6.75 19.75
N PHE A 37 -0.37 6.48 18.44
CA PHE A 37 0.74 5.74 17.83
C PHE A 37 1.97 6.61 17.60
N THR A 38 3.13 5.97 17.57
CA THR A 38 4.38 6.67 17.24
C THR A 38 4.39 7.02 15.76
N PHE A 39 5.14 8.07 15.40
CA PHE A 39 5.38 8.42 14.01
C PHE A 39 6.77 9.03 13.90
N SER A 40 7.79 8.17 13.92
CA SER A 40 9.19 8.59 13.92
C SER A 40 9.81 8.43 12.55
N ARG A 41 10.47 9.48 12.06
CA ARG A 41 11.17 9.41 10.77
C ARG A 41 12.52 8.74 10.96
N LYS A 42 12.76 7.66 10.25
CA LYS A 42 14.02 6.91 10.26
C LYS A 42 14.66 6.88 8.87
N LYS A 43 15.99 6.70 8.85
CA LYS A 43 16.78 6.52 7.62
C LYS A 43 17.22 5.07 7.56
N GLY A 44 16.79 4.34 6.53
CA GLY A 44 17.23 2.98 6.22
C GLY A 44 18.11 2.95 4.98
N ARG A 45 18.52 1.74 4.60
CA ARG A 45 19.37 1.49 3.42
C ARG A 45 18.65 1.85 2.12
N LEU A 46 17.37 1.47 2.00
CA LEU A 46 16.52 1.78 0.84
C LEU A 46 15.94 3.21 0.83
N GLY A 47 16.29 4.00 1.85
CA GLY A 47 15.88 5.39 1.97
C GLY A 47 15.11 5.70 3.25
N ARG A 48 14.37 6.81 3.23
CA ARG A 48 13.67 7.32 4.40
C ARG A 48 12.32 6.64 4.56
N TYR A 49 12.02 6.19 5.78
CA TYR A 49 10.75 5.58 6.16
C TYR A 49 10.26 6.19 7.49
N TYR A 50 9.01 5.89 7.84
CA TYR A 50 8.40 6.31 9.09
C TYR A 50 8.06 5.07 9.88
N ASP A 51 8.52 5.02 11.11
CA ASP A 51 8.21 3.96 12.06
C ASP A 51 6.93 4.35 12.82
N LEU A 52 5.88 3.55 12.66
CA LEU A 52 4.61 3.72 13.38
C LEU A 52 4.59 2.94 14.70
N GLY A 53 5.68 2.23 15.02
CA GLY A 53 5.77 1.35 16.15
C GLY A 53 4.88 0.12 15.98
N THR A 54 4.36 -0.35 17.10
CA THR A 54 3.46 -1.51 17.15
C THR A 54 2.02 -1.03 17.22
N ILE A 55 1.22 -1.42 16.23
CA ILE A 55 -0.22 -1.22 16.18
C ILE A 55 -0.85 -2.60 16.45
N GLY A 56 -1.51 -2.75 17.59
CA GLY A 56 -1.96 -4.07 18.08
C GLY A 56 -0.78 -4.99 18.36
N ILE A 57 -0.68 -6.10 17.61
CA ILE A 57 0.44 -7.06 17.68
C ILE A 57 1.44 -6.89 16.53
N SER A 58 1.19 -5.95 15.62
CA SER A 58 1.93 -5.81 14.38
C SER A 58 2.77 -4.54 14.39
N LYS A 59 4.06 -4.69 14.08
CA LYS A 59 4.96 -3.59 13.79
C LYS A 59 4.74 -3.11 12.36
N VAL A 60 4.52 -1.81 12.22
CA VAL A 60 4.12 -1.18 10.96
C VAL A 60 5.11 -0.09 10.58
N LEU A 61 5.56 -0.12 9.33
CA LEU A 61 6.41 0.92 8.76
C LEU A 61 5.69 1.59 7.60
N ALA A 62 5.78 2.92 7.50
CA ALA A 62 5.28 3.66 6.36
C ALA A 62 6.41 4.14 5.44
N VAL A 63 6.25 3.94 4.15
CA VAL A 63 7.23 4.28 3.12
C VAL A 63 6.58 5.19 2.09
N ARG A 64 7.26 6.29 1.76
CA ARG A 64 6.81 7.16 0.68
C ARG A 64 7.19 6.57 -0.67
N THR A 65 6.21 6.35 -1.54
CA THR A 65 6.42 5.98 -2.94
C THR A 65 6.43 7.23 -3.83
N GLN A 66 6.96 7.07 -5.02
CA GLN A 66 6.81 8.01 -6.13
C GLN A 66 5.73 7.48 -7.07
N MET A 67 5.17 8.37 -7.90
CA MET A 67 4.20 7.96 -8.89
C MET A 67 4.83 7.00 -9.92
N GLY A 68 4.02 6.02 -10.34
CA GLY A 68 4.40 4.98 -11.29
C GLY A 68 4.83 3.66 -10.61
N PRO A 69 4.62 2.50 -11.26
CA PRO A 69 4.89 1.21 -10.64
C PRO A 69 6.39 0.84 -10.63
N PHE A 70 7.10 1.06 -11.75
CA PHE A 70 8.46 0.52 -11.97
C PHE A 70 9.59 1.55 -11.91
N SER A 71 9.29 2.82 -11.64
CA SER A 71 10.35 3.80 -11.39
C SER A 71 11.16 3.39 -10.15
N TYR A 72 12.39 3.91 -9.99
CA TYR A 72 13.24 3.60 -8.82
C TYR A 72 12.53 3.90 -7.48
N GLY A 73 11.68 4.93 -7.45
CA GLY A 73 10.83 5.24 -6.30
C GLY A 73 9.42 4.66 -6.37
N GLY A 74 9.07 3.95 -7.44
CA GLY A 74 7.74 3.47 -7.75
C GLY A 74 7.23 2.41 -6.77
N SER A 75 5.91 2.21 -6.75
CA SER A 75 5.27 1.32 -5.78
C SER A 75 5.73 -0.13 -5.89
N ALA A 76 5.78 -0.72 -7.08
CA ALA A 76 6.16 -2.12 -7.25
C ALA A 76 7.65 -2.34 -6.92
N SER A 77 8.53 -1.47 -7.41
CA SER A 77 9.97 -1.52 -7.11
C SER A 77 10.23 -1.44 -5.61
N LYS A 78 9.59 -0.48 -4.92
CA LYS A 78 9.72 -0.36 -3.47
C LYS A 78 9.11 -1.52 -2.72
N ALA A 79 8.00 -2.10 -3.18
CA ALA A 79 7.42 -3.29 -2.56
C ALA A 79 8.43 -4.43 -2.53
N ILE A 80 9.03 -4.76 -3.68
CA ILE A 80 10.01 -5.84 -3.79
C ILE A 80 11.19 -5.59 -2.84
N HIS A 81 11.79 -4.41 -2.91
CA HIS A 81 12.98 -4.11 -2.10
C HIS A 81 12.67 -4.04 -0.60
N TYR A 82 11.60 -3.37 -0.19
CA TYR A 82 11.26 -3.25 1.23
C TYR A 82 10.74 -4.57 1.81
N MET A 83 9.99 -5.38 1.08
CA MET A 83 9.59 -6.72 1.56
C MET A 83 10.83 -7.59 1.79
N ALA A 84 11.80 -7.57 0.88
CA ALA A 84 13.05 -8.31 1.06
C ALA A 84 13.87 -7.82 2.26
N GLU A 85 13.97 -6.50 2.50
CA GLU A 85 14.75 -5.96 3.62
C GLU A 85 14.04 -6.10 4.98
N THR A 86 12.73 -5.85 5.01
CA THR A 86 11.94 -5.79 6.26
C THR A 86 11.27 -7.11 6.64
N GLN A 87 11.25 -8.08 5.72
CA GLN A 87 10.52 -9.35 5.84
C GLN A 87 9.02 -9.14 6.09
N ALA A 88 8.47 -8.04 5.56
CA ALA A 88 7.05 -7.74 5.66
C ALA A 88 6.21 -8.85 5.02
N LEU A 89 5.11 -9.20 5.69
CA LEU A 89 4.11 -10.14 5.22
C LEU A 89 3.19 -9.51 4.16
N GLY A 90 3.06 -8.18 4.19
CA GLY A 90 2.15 -7.48 3.30
C GLY A 90 2.48 -6.01 3.12
N VAL A 91 2.05 -5.49 1.96
CA VAL A 91 2.09 -4.06 1.62
C VAL A 91 0.65 -3.58 1.47
N ILE A 92 0.33 -2.50 2.18
CA ILE A 92 -0.95 -1.81 2.10
C ILE A 92 -0.67 -0.44 1.48
N SER A 93 -1.14 -0.23 0.25
CA SER A 93 -1.00 1.06 -0.42
C SER A 93 -2.17 1.98 -0.07
N LEU A 94 -1.85 3.16 0.47
CA LEU A 94 -2.79 4.24 0.72
C LEU A 94 -2.70 5.24 -0.43
N GLY A 95 -3.83 5.58 -1.01
CA GLY A 95 -3.88 6.60 -2.05
C GLY A 95 -5.27 6.87 -2.56
N MET A 96 -5.37 7.90 -3.38
CA MET A 96 -6.59 8.21 -4.11
C MET A 96 -6.70 7.33 -5.36
N SER A 97 -7.87 6.74 -5.57
CA SER A 97 -8.24 6.01 -6.78
C SER A 97 -9.52 6.59 -7.39
N PHE A 98 -9.77 6.27 -8.66
CA PHE A 98 -11.04 6.56 -9.33
C PHE A 98 -11.80 5.27 -9.55
N GLY A 99 -13.07 5.22 -9.13
CA GLY A 99 -13.90 4.04 -9.27
C GLY A 99 -14.21 3.73 -10.74
N ILE A 100 -13.88 2.52 -11.17
CA ILE A 100 -14.28 1.92 -12.45
C ILE A 100 -14.75 0.52 -12.06
N ASN A 101 -16.05 0.37 -11.76
CA ASN A 101 -16.81 -0.85 -11.40
C ASN A 101 -16.11 -1.95 -10.53
N PRO A 102 -16.68 -2.38 -9.39
CA PRO A 102 -16.00 -3.34 -8.52
C PRO A 102 -16.00 -4.78 -9.10
N HIS A 103 -14.81 -5.35 -9.31
CA HIS A 103 -14.59 -6.78 -9.53
C HIS A 103 -13.64 -7.38 -8.49
N LYS A 104 -13.72 -8.69 -8.22
CA LYS A 104 -13.11 -9.35 -7.03
C LYS A 104 -11.61 -9.08 -6.78
N SER A 105 -11.26 -9.03 -5.49
CA SER A 105 -9.91 -8.82 -4.93
C SER A 105 -9.46 -9.97 -4.02
N ASN A 106 -8.18 -9.96 -3.58
CA ASN A 106 -7.59 -11.00 -2.74
C ASN A 106 -8.36 -11.18 -1.40
N PRO A 107 -8.82 -12.40 -1.07
CA PRO A 107 -9.72 -12.63 0.05
C PRO A 107 -9.13 -12.34 1.43
N PHE A 108 -7.81 -12.47 1.65
CA PHE A 108 -7.25 -12.28 3.00
C PHE A 108 -7.33 -10.82 3.47
N PHE A 109 -6.84 -9.87 2.65
CA PHE A 109 -6.93 -8.45 2.98
C PHE A 109 -8.37 -7.95 2.90
N VAL A 110 -9.16 -8.48 1.96
CA VAL A 110 -10.58 -8.15 1.85
C VAL A 110 -11.29 -8.53 3.15
N ASN A 111 -11.14 -9.77 3.63
CA ASN A 111 -11.77 -10.20 4.89
C ASN A 111 -11.29 -9.37 6.08
N LEU A 112 -9.98 -9.07 6.20
CA LEU A 112 -9.46 -8.24 7.30
C LEU A 112 -10.08 -6.83 7.31
N PHE A 113 -10.20 -6.20 6.15
CA PHE A 113 -10.81 -4.87 6.03
C PHE A 113 -12.34 -4.92 6.10
N GLU A 114 -12.98 -6.01 5.67
CA GLU A 114 -14.42 -6.26 5.83
C GLU A 114 -14.76 -6.42 7.31
N GLU A 115 -14.00 -7.21 8.07
CA GLU A 115 -14.16 -7.37 9.52
C GLU A 115 -14.03 -6.03 10.26
N GLU A 116 -13.03 -5.21 9.91
CA GLU A 116 -12.84 -3.88 10.51
C GLU A 116 -13.96 -2.88 10.09
N SER A 117 -14.44 -3.00 8.86
CA SER A 117 -15.55 -2.20 8.33
C SER A 117 -16.88 -2.55 9.01
N ASP A 118 -17.12 -3.84 9.25
CA ASP A 118 -18.33 -4.38 9.87
C ASP A 118 -18.45 -4.02 11.35
N GLN A 119 -17.34 -3.76 12.03
CA GLN A 119 -17.32 -3.27 13.41
C GLN A 119 -17.66 -1.76 13.54
N ASN A 120 -17.82 -1.03 12.43
CA ASN A 120 -17.99 0.43 12.44
C ASN A 120 -19.11 0.96 11.52
N LYS A 121 -19.39 2.26 11.64
CA LYS A 121 -20.33 3.06 10.80
C LYS A 121 -19.92 3.17 9.30
N TRP A 122 -18.99 2.36 8.81
CA TRP A 122 -18.37 2.50 7.49
C TRP A 122 -18.79 1.42 6.50
N LYS A 123 -19.61 0.45 6.91
CA LYS A 123 -20.06 -0.69 6.09
C LYS A 123 -20.56 -0.29 4.70
N ASP A 124 -21.36 0.78 4.60
CA ASP A 124 -21.91 1.25 3.31
C ASP A 124 -20.97 2.19 2.53
N LYS A 125 -19.77 2.46 3.06
CA LYS A 125 -18.79 3.41 2.50
C LYS A 125 -17.51 2.73 2.01
N VAL A 126 -17.35 1.44 2.29
CA VAL A 126 -16.18 0.64 1.89
C VAL A 126 -16.59 -0.25 0.72
N HIS A 127 -15.84 -0.18 -0.37
CA HIS A 127 -16.04 -1.02 -1.55
C HIS A 127 -14.77 -1.83 -1.81
N PHE A 128 -14.94 -3.13 -2.00
CA PHE A 128 -13.86 -4.04 -2.39
C PHE A 128 -13.94 -4.32 -3.87
N GLY A 129 -12.82 -4.09 -4.56
CA GLY A 129 -12.77 -4.27 -6.01
C GLY A 129 -11.35 -4.21 -6.56
N ALA A 130 -11.22 -4.58 -7.83
CA ALA A 130 -10.01 -4.50 -8.60
C ALA A 130 -9.62 -3.04 -8.79
N LEU A 131 -8.33 -2.76 -8.61
CA LEU A 131 -7.76 -1.44 -8.85
C LEU A 131 -6.86 -1.51 -10.07
N LEU A 132 -7.23 -0.82 -11.13
CA LEU A 132 -6.38 -0.65 -12.30
C LEU A 132 -5.30 0.39 -11.99
N THR A 133 -4.05 0.03 -12.23
CA THR A 133 -2.89 0.93 -12.05
C THR A 133 -2.10 1.02 -13.34
N GLY A 134 -1.63 2.21 -13.69
CA GLY A 134 -0.88 2.45 -14.92
C GLY A 134 0.21 3.51 -14.73
N GLY A 135 1.14 3.57 -15.68
CA GLY A 135 2.22 4.56 -15.70
C GLY A 135 1.78 5.98 -16.07
N SER A 136 0.53 6.14 -16.50
CA SER A 136 -0.02 7.41 -17.01
C SER A 136 -1.14 7.93 -16.11
N ARG A 137 -1.21 9.25 -15.95
CA ARG A 137 -2.36 9.90 -15.31
C ARG A 137 -3.55 9.90 -16.26
N ILE A 138 -4.70 9.44 -15.79
CA ILE A 138 -5.96 9.48 -16.54
C ILE A 138 -6.50 10.91 -16.48
N HIS A 139 -6.35 11.66 -17.58
CA HIS A 139 -6.88 13.02 -17.70
C HIS A 139 -8.15 13.11 -18.56
N CYS A 140 -8.54 12.03 -19.25
CA CYS A 140 -9.62 12.04 -20.23
C CYS A 140 -10.73 11.04 -19.87
N ARG A 141 -11.99 11.49 -19.94
CA ARG A 141 -13.19 10.66 -19.73
C ARG A 141 -13.32 9.54 -20.77
N GLN A 142 -12.95 9.81 -22.02
CA GLN A 142 -12.99 8.82 -23.09
C GLN A 142 -12.00 7.68 -22.83
N TYR A 143 -10.75 8.01 -22.48
CA TYR A 143 -9.75 7.01 -22.09
C TYR A 143 -10.18 6.19 -20.86
N ARG A 144 -10.78 6.84 -19.85
CA ARG A 144 -11.35 6.13 -18.68
C ARG A 144 -12.45 5.13 -19.05
N SER A 145 -13.30 5.47 -20.02
CA SER A 145 -14.45 4.64 -20.41
C SER A 145 -14.06 3.41 -21.22
N GLN A 146 -12.86 3.41 -21.81
CA GLN A 146 -12.29 2.29 -22.57
C GLN A 146 -11.58 1.25 -21.69
N MET A 147 -11.32 1.56 -20.42
CA MET A 147 -10.60 0.65 -19.50
C MET A 147 -11.33 -0.66 -19.16
N PRO A 148 -12.66 -0.71 -19.01
CA PRO A 148 -13.37 -1.97 -18.80
C PRO A 148 -13.24 -2.92 -19.99
N GLU A 149 -13.40 -2.40 -21.21
CA GLU A 149 -13.42 -3.19 -22.46
C GLU A 149 -12.07 -3.86 -22.76
N GLN A 150 -10.95 -3.27 -22.33
CA GLN A 150 -9.62 -3.84 -22.53
C GLN A 150 -9.32 -5.03 -21.61
N HIS A 151 -10.09 -5.23 -20.53
CA HIS A 151 -9.85 -6.29 -19.55
C HIS A 151 -10.89 -7.40 -19.55
N GLU A 152 -12.02 -7.25 -20.26
CA GLU A 152 -12.97 -8.34 -20.50
C GLU A 152 -12.51 -9.33 -21.59
N GLY A 153 -11.45 -8.99 -22.35
CA GLY A 153 -10.89 -9.83 -23.42
C GLY A 153 -9.80 -10.83 -22.98
N ASP A 154 -9.30 -10.74 -21.76
CA ASP A 154 -8.17 -11.54 -21.26
C ASP A 154 -8.58 -12.67 -20.29
N ASP A 155 -9.83 -13.13 -20.38
CA ASP A 155 -10.26 -14.38 -19.75
C ASP A 155 -9.84 -15.59 -20.62
N CYS A 156 -8.54 -15.91 -20.53
CA CYS A 156 -7.96 -17.24 -20.58
C CYS A 156 -8.54 -18.27 -21.58
N ARG A 157 -7.93 -18.39 -22.77
CA ARG A 157 -7.71 -19.67 -23.48
C ARG A 157 -6.51 -19.59 -24.44
N ARG A 158 -5.31 -19.94 -23.95
CA ARG A 158 -4.44 -21.02 -24.45
C ARG A 158 -3.09 -21.01 -23.75
#